data_AF-A0A2U9C841-F1
#
_entry.id   AF-A0A2U9C841-F1
#
_cell.length_a   1.000
_cell.length_b   1.000
_cell.length_c   1.000
_cell.angle_alpha   90.00
_cell.angle_beta   90.00
_cell.angle_gamma   90.00
#
_symmetry.space_group_name_H-M   'P 1'
#
loop_
_entity.id
_entity.type
_entity.pdbx_description
1 polymer ?
#
loop_
_entity_poly.entity_id
_entity_poly.type
_entity_poly.pdbx_seq_one_letter_code
_entity_poly.pdbx_strand_id
1 'polypeptide(L)'
;MGAASLLEPRYQNEFQSSFKSLDVVEFRSGSVYNTLCLTFQGSSVPSRTQIVNVLLNAASSVTNFDIEGSSITVDSICKKY
;
A
#
# COMPACT_ATOMS: atom_id res chain seq x y z
N MET A 1 -6.67 14.58 2.65
CA MET A 1 -6.18 13.29 3.18
C MET A 1 -5.84 12.42 1.98
N GLY A 2 -4.62 11.90 1.91
CA GLY A 2 -4.13 11.10 0.76
C GLY A 2 -4.16 9.60 1.04
N ALA A 3 -3.91 8.77 0.02
CA ALA A 3 -3.94 7.31 0.14
C ALA A 3 -3.05 6.76 1.29
N ALA A 4 -1.88 7.36 1.52
CA ALA A 4 -0.99 6.99 2.63
C ALA A 4 -1.69 7.04 3.99
N SER A 5 -2.35 8.15 4.32
CA SER A 5 -2.98 8.34 5.64
C SER A 5 -4.08 7.33 5.98
N LEU A 6 -4.69 6.70 4.97
CA LEU A 6 -5.74 5.68 5.16
C LEU A 6 -5.18 4.26 5.16
N LEU A 7 -4.05 4.02 4.50
CA LEU A 7 -3.46 2.69 4.34
C LEU A 7 -2.36 2.39 5.36
N GLU A 8 -1.58 3.39 5.76
CA GLU A 8 -0.50 3.24 6.75
C GLU A 8 -0.96 2.53 8.05
N PRO A 9 -2.07 2.91 8.71
CA PRO A 9 -2.52 2.19 9.90
C PRO A 9 -2.95 0.74 9.61
N ARG A 10 -3.37 0.41 8.38
CA ARG A 10 -3.70 -0.97 7.99
C ARG A 10 -2.44 -1.84 7.92
N TYR A 11 -1.39 -1.32 7.28
CA TYR A 11 -0.09 -2.00 7.23
C TYR A 11 0.59 -2.08 8.59
N GLN A 12 0.49 -1.02 9.40
CA GLN A 12 1.02 -1.01 10.76
C GLN A 12 0.33 -2.05 11.66
N ASN A 13 -0.98 -2.23 11.53
CA ASN A 13 -1.72 -3.23 12.30
C ASN A 13 -1.41 -4.66 11.87
N GLU A 14 -1.34 -4.93 10.56
CA GLU A 14 -1.07 -6.27 10.03
C GLU A 14 0.36 -6.74 10.31
N PHE A 15 1.33 -5.85 10.12
CA PHE A 15 2.75 -6.23 10.10
C PHE A 15 3.55 -5.71 11.32
N GLN A 16 2.91 -4.94 12.20
CA GLN A 16 3.41 -4.52 13.50
C GLN A 16 4.85 -3.97 13.43
N SER A 17 5.80 -4.58 14.15
CA SER A 17 7.19 -4.12 14.27
C SER A 17 7.98 -4.21 12.96
N SER A 18 7.54 -5.05 12.00
CA SER A 18 8.22 -5.22 10.72
C SER A 18 7.92 -4.09 9.74
N PHE A 19 6.75 -3.46 9.81
CA PHE A 19 6.43 -2.29 8.97
C PHE A 19 7.20 -1.05 9.44
N LYS A 20 7.71 -0.27 8.48
CA LYS A 20 8.49 0.95 8.76
C LYS A 20 7.86 2.21 8.17
N SER A 21 7.41 2.17 6.92
CA SER A 21 6.80 3.32 6.27
C SER A 21 5.98 2.96 5.05
N LEU A 22 5.07 3.85 4.69
CA LEU A 22 4.36 3.87 3.42
C LEU A 22 4.49 5.27 2.81
N ASP A 23 5.14 5.37 1.65
CA ASP A 23 5.26 6.63 0.89
C ASP A 23 4.39 6.57 -0.37
N VAL A 24 3.64 7.63 -0.68
CA VAL A 24 3.05 7.82 -2.02
C VAL A 24 4.11 8.48 -2.89
N VAL A 25 4.56 7.78 -3.94
CA VAL A 25 5.64 8.27 -4.81
C VAL A 25 5.16 8.82 -6.14
N GLU A 26 3.96 8.46 -6.56
CA GLU A 26 3.36 9.00 -7.78
C GLU A 26 1.84 9.08 -7.64
N PHE A 27 1.28 10.20 -8.08
CA PHE A 27 -0.14 10.41 -8.28
C PHE A 27 -0.35 11.06 -9.65
N ARG A 28 -1.23 10.49 -10.47
CA ARG A 28 -1.59 11.05 -11.78
C ARG A 28 -3.05 11.52 -11.76
N SER A 29 -3.29 12.77 -12.11
CA SER A 29 -4.66 13.28 -12.24
C SER A 29 -5.35 12.65 -13.47
N GLY A 30 -6.61 12.22 -13.31
CA GLY A 30 -7.42 11.62 -14.38
C GLY A 30 -7.34 10.10 -14.49
N SER A 31 -6.37 9.45 -13.85
CA SER A 31 -6.36 8.00 -13.62
C SER A 31 -5.86 7.78 -12.20
N VAL A 32 -6.71 7.33 -11.28
CA VAL A 32 -6.38 7.18 -9.85
C VAL A 32 -5.46 5.97 -9.64
N TYR A 33 -4.27 6.03 -10.23
CA TYR A 33 -3.15 5.14 -9.97
C TYR A 33 -2.29 5.79 -8.90
N ASN A 34 -2.17 5.10 -7.76
CA ASN A 34 -1.24 5.47 -6.71
C ASN A 34 -0.09 4.46 -6.70
N THR A 35 1.13 4.95 -6.85
CA THR A 35 2.31 4.13 -6.62
C THR A 35 2.72 4.30 -5.16
N LEU A 36 2.76 3.20 -4.41
CA LEU A 36 3.10 3.18 -2.98
C LEU A 36 4.43 2.46 -2.78
N CYS A 37 5.35 3.08 -2.04
CA CYS A 37 6.50 2.37 -1.47
C CYS A 37 6.16 1.86 -0.08
N LEU A 38 6.32 0.56 0.15
CA LEU A 38 6.26 -0.04 1.48
C LEU A 38 7.67 -0.41 1.93
N THR A 39 8.05 0.05 3.11
CA THR A 39 9.35 -0.28 3.73
C THR A 39 9.13 -1.21 4.90
N PHE A 40 9.89 -2.32 4.93
CA PHE A 40 9.87 -3.31 6.01
C PHE A 40 11.26 -3.53 6.61
N GLN A 41 11.31 -4.07 7.82
CA GLN A 41 12.55 -4.35 8.53
C GLN A 41 13.28 -5.59 7.98
N GLY A 42 14.44 -5.39 7.37
CA GLY A 42 15.39 -6.46 7.03
C GLY A 42 14.77 -7.59 6.20
N SER A 43 14.93 -8.83 6.65
CA SER A 43 14.38 -10.03 5.98
C SER A 43 12.90 -10.28 6.25
N SER A 44 12.22 -9.47 7.06
CA SER A 44 10.79 -9.62 7.39
C SER A 44 9.88 -8.98 6.34
N VAL A 45 10.27 -9.05 5.05
CA VAL A 45 9.46 -8.53 3.95
C VAL A 45 8.29 -9.50 3.73
N PRO A 46 7.02 -9.05 3.84
CA PRO A 46 5.87 -9.90 3.61
C PRO A 46 5.78 -10.37 2.15
N SER A 47 5.11 -11.49 1.93
CA SER A 47 4.82 -11.96 0.58
C SER A 47 3.90 -10.99 -0.17
N ARG A 48 3.98 -11.01 -1.51
CA ARG A 48 3.07 -10.26 -2.40
C ARG A 48 1.60 -10.47 -2.01
N THR A 49 1.20 -11.71 -1.70
CA THR A 49 -0.17 -12.04 -1.31
C THR A 49 -0.59 -11.36 0.00
N GLN A 50 0.29 -11.32 1.00
CA GLN A 50 -0.01 -10.63 2.27
C GLN A 50 -0.19 -9.12 2.06
N ILE A 51 0.65 -8.51 1.22
CA ILE A 51 0.54 -7.08 0.87
C ILE A 51 -0.79 -6.80 0.16
N VAL A 52 -1.15 -7.62 -0.83
CA VAL A 52 -2.43 -7.49 -1.56
C VAL A 52 -3.63 -7.63 -0.62
N ASN A 53 -3.60 -8.59 0.31
CA ASN A 53 -4.70 -8.82 1.25
C ASN A 53 -4.99 -7.60 2.14
N VAL A 54 -3.97 -6.85 2.55
CA VAL A 54 -4.19 -5.59 3.32
C VAL A 54 -5.01 -4.59 2.51
N LEU A 55 -4.73 -4.45 1.21
CA LEU A 55 -5.47 -3.54 0.33
C LEU A 55 -6.90 -4.03 0.08
N LEU A 56 -7.09 -5.34 -0.14
CA LEU A 56 -8.43 -5.93 -0.33
C LEU A 56 -9.30 -5.76 0.91
N ASN A 57 -8.73 -5.96 2.11
CA ASN A 57 -9.43 -5.73 3.37
C ASN A 57 -9.74 -4.25 3.60
N ALA A 58 -8.90 -3.35 3.10
CA ALA A 58 -9.13 -1.91 3.19
C ALA A 58 -10.22 -1.44 2.20
N ALA A 59 -10.38 -2.11 1.06
CA ALA A 59 -11.28 -1.72 -0.04
C ALA A 59 -12.74 -1.50 0.40
N SER A 60 -13.22 -2.26 1.38
CA SER A 60 -14.59 -2.11 1.91
C SER A 60 -14.76 -0.95 2.90
N SER A 61 -13.67 -0.31 3.33
CA SER A 61 -13.65 0.70 4.41
C SER A 61 -13.06 2.05 4.01
N VAL A 62 -12.26 2.08 2.95
CA VAL A 62 -11.70 3.31 2.39
C VAL A 62 -12.75 3.96 1.49
N THR A 63 -13.22 5.15 1.85
CA THR A 63 -14.30 5.85 1.13
C THR A 63 -13.81 6.96 0.19
N ASN A 64 -12.55 7.34 0.31
CA ASN A 64 -12.01 8.51 -0.39
C ASN A 64 -11.41 8.17 -1.76
N PHE A 65 -11.21 6.88 -2.04
CA PHE A 65 -10.77 6.35 -3.33
C PHE A 65 -11.12 4.87 -3.44
N ASP A 66 -11.31 4.40 -4.67
CA ASP A 66 -11.58 3.00 -4.93
C ASP A 66 -10.30 2.17 -4.92
N ILE A 67 -10.37 0.98 -4.33
CA ILE A 67 -9.32 -0.04 -4.40
C ILE A 67 -9.86 -1.19 -5.25
N GLU A 68 -9.50 -1.21 -6.52
CA GLU A 68 -9.88 -2.26 -7.45
C GLU A 68 -8.89 -3.42 -7.37
N GLY A 69 -9.32 -4.57 -6.82
CA GLY A 69 -8.45 -5.71 -6.55
C GLY A 69 -7.73 -6.29 -7.78
N SER A 70 -8.36 -6.23 -8.95
CA SER A 70 -7.75 -6.67 -10.23
C SER A 70 -6.66 -5.73 -10.76
N SER A 71 -6.58 -4.51 -10.22
CA SER A 71 -5.65 -3.47 -10.66
C SER A 71 -4.46 -3.32 -9.70
N ILE A 72 -4.28 -4.25 -8.75
CA ILE A 72 -3.17 -4.24 -7.79
C ILE A 72 -1.98 -5.00 -8.36
N THR A 73 -0.86 -4.31 -8.50
CA THR A 73 0.45 -4.90 -8.82
C THR A 73 1.43 -4.60 -7.70
N VAL A 74 2.14 -5.63 -7.22
CA VAL A 74 3.19 -5.48 -6.20
C VAL A 74 4.52 -5.91 -6.81
N ASP A 75 5.51 -5.02 -6.80
CA ASP A 75 6.87 -5.31 -7.24
C ASP A 75 7.85 -5.25 -6.07
N SER A 76 9.00 -5.89 -6.24
CA SER A 76 10.06 -6.05 -5.24
C SER A 76 10.88 -4.78 -5.04
N ILE A 77 10.79 -3.83 -5.98
CA ILE A 77 11.57 -2.60 -6.00
C ILE A 77 10.61 -1.42 -5.99
N CYS A 78 10.76 -0.53 -5.00
CA CYS A 78 10.12 0.76 -5.11
C CYS A 78 10.99 1.72 -5.94
N LYS A 79 10.46 2.18 -7.07
CA LYS A 79 11.10 3.22 -7.89
C LYS A 79 10.63 4.58 -7.40
N LYS A 80 11.53 5.32 -6.74
CA LYS A 80 11.33 6.74 -6.43
C LYS A 80 11.78 7.51 -7.68
N TYR A 81 10.84 8.10 -8.41
CA TYR A 81 11.09 8.94 -9.59
C TYR A 81 11.50 10.35 -9.17
#